data_AF-A0A9X7W391-F1
#
_entry.id   AF-A0A9X7W391-F1
#
_cell.length_a   1.000
_cell.length_b   1.000
_cell.length_c   1.000
_cell.angle_alpha   90.00
_cell.angle_beta   90.00
_cell.angle_gamma   90.00
#
_symmetry.space_group_name_H-M   'P 1'
#
loop_
_entity.id
_entity.type
_entity.pdbx_description
1 polymer ?
#
loop_
_entity_poly.entity_id
_entity_poly.type
_entity_poly.pdbx_seq_one_letter_code
_entity_poly.pdbx_strand_id
1 'polypeptide(L)'
;MPKPPKISISFKGEYLAVYDWLKSRDNISAYICQLVLADMTNGVHSDDFEARVETILLKLLKNRNLIEQGDGIKVERDNLESLSNDENDLINSLF
;
A
#
# COMPACT_ATOMS: atom_id res chain seq x y z
N MET A 1 28.45 22.43 -26.22
CA MET A 1 27.66 21.46 -25.43
C MET A 1 26.60 20.84 -26.32
N PRO A 2 26.35 19.53 -26.25
CA PRO A 2 25.24 18.90 -26.97
C PRO A 2 23.91 19.47 -26.49
N LYS A 3 22.94 19.60 -27.40
CA LYS A 3 21.58 20.01 -27.03
C LYS A 3 20.95 18.91 -26.17
N PRO A 4 20.19 19.25 -25.12
CA PRO A 4 19.47 18.25 -24.36
C PRO A 4 18.44 17.54 -25.25
N PRO A 5 18.25 16.21 -25.10
CA PRO A 5 17.21 15.47 -25.81
C PRO A 5 15.82 16.02 -25.45
N LYS A 6 14.87 15.87 -26.38
CA LYS A 6 13.51 16.42 -26.23
C LYS A 6 12.47 15.33 -26.50
N ILE A 7 11.40 15.37 -25.73
CA ILE A 7 10.22 14.51 -25.88
C ILE A 7 9.00 15.43 -25.91
N SER A 8 8.02 15.12 -26.76
CA SER A 8 6.71 15.77 -26.76
C SER A 8 5.72 14.92 -25.98
N ILE A 9 4.95 15.54 -25.10
CA ILE A 9 3.96 14.86 -24.24
C ILE A 9 2.60 15.51 -24.47
N SER A 10 1.59 14.68 -24.72
CA SER A 10 0.19 15.10 -24.86
C SER A 10 -0.61 14.65 -23.63
N PHE A 11 -1.44 15.54 -23.10
CA PHE A 11 -2.34 15.23 -21.97
C PHE A 11 -3.71 14.83 -22.52
N LYS A 12 -4.29 13.75 -21.97
CA LYS A 12 -5.69 13.41 -22.26
C LYS A 12 -6.61 14.47 -21.64
N GLY A 13 -7.80 14.64 -22.22
CA GLY A 13 -8.78 15.65 -21.79
C GLY A 13 -9.12 15.59 -20.29
N GLU A 14 -9.21 14.39 -19.72
CA GLU A 14 -9.48 14.17 -18.29
C GLU A 14 -8.36 14.68 -17.36
N TYR A 15 -7.15 14.92 -17.87
CA TYR A 15 -6.01 15.43 -17.10
C TYR A 15 -5.64 16.87 -17.45
N LEU A 16 -6.55 17.65 -18.06
CA LEU A 16 -6.29 19.07 -18.38
C LEU A 16 -5.93 19.89 -17.13
N ALA A 17 -6.55 19.62 -15.99
CA ALA A 17 -6.21 20.28 -14.73
C ALA A 17 -4.74 20.07 -14.33
N VAL A 18 -4.16 18.89 -14.63
CA VAL A 18 -2.74 18.59 -14.37
C VAL A 18 -1.85 19.41 -15.31
N TYR A 19 -2.22 19.51 -16.59
CA TYR A 19 -1.52 20.35 -17.55
C TYR A 19 -1.50 21.82 -17.11
N ASP A 20 -2.66 22.37 -16.73
CA ASP A 20 -2.77 23.75 -16.28
C ASP A 20 -1.95 24.01 -15.03
N TRP A 21 -1.96 23.07 -14.08
CA TRP A 21 -1.14 23.14 -12.89
C TRP A 21 0.36 23.12 -13.22
N LEU A 22 0.81 22.22 -14.09
CA LEU A 22 2.21 22.14 -14.52
C LEU A 22 2.65 23.44 -15.18
N LYS A 23 1.80 24.03 -16.01
CA LYS A 23 2.08 25.29 -16.72
C LYS A 23 2.36 26.47 -15.79
N SER A 24 1.89 26.40 -14.53
CA SER A 24 2.15 27.42 -13.50
C SER A 24 3.52 27.28 -12.81
N ARG A 25 4.32 26.25 -13.14
CA ARG A 25 5.62 25.98 -12.51
C ARG A 25 6.78 26.57 -13.33
N ASP A 26 7.80 27.08 -12.65
CA ASP A 26 8.96 27.72 -13.26
C ASP A 26 9.79 26.77 -14.16
N ASN A 27 9.82 25.46 -13.85
CA ASN A 27 10.56 24.48 -14.65
C ASN A 27 9.85 23.12 -14.73
N ILE A 28 8.96 23.01 -15.71
CA ILE A 28 8.16 21.81 -15.98
C ILE A 28 9.05 20.61 -16.30
N SER A 29 10.07 20.79 -17.14
CA SER A 29 10.96 19.70 -17.54
C SER A 29 11.71 19.11 -16.35
N ALA A 30 12.27 19.96 -15.48
CA ALA A 30 12.94 19.50 -14.27
C ALA A 30 11.98 18.75 -13.33
N TYR A 31 10.76 19.27 -13.14
CA TYR A 31 9.74 18.64 -12.30
C TYR A 31 9.35 17.25 -12.83
N ILE A 32 9.06 17.13 -14.12
CA ILE A 32 8.72 15.83 -14.74
C ILE A 32 9.90 14.86 -14.61
N CYS A 33 11.14 15.30 -14.86
CA CYS A 33 12.32 14.46 -14.68
C CYS A 33 12.47 13.95 -13.24
N GLN A 34 12.20 14.79 -12.23
CA GLN A 34 12.24 14.39 -10.82
C GLN A 34 11.15 13.38 -10.48
N LEU A 35 9.92 13.58 -10.98
CA LEU A 35 8.84 12.62 -10.80
C LEU A 35 9.17 11.26 -11.41
N VAL A 36 9.66 11.24 -12.66
CA VAL A 36 10.03 9.99 -13.34
C VAL A 36 11.22 9.33 -12.63
N LEU A 37 12.21 10.09 -12.17
CA LEU A 37 13.33 9.55 -11.41
C LEU A 37 12.87 8.92 -10.08
N ALA A 38 11.95 9.58 -9.36
CA ALA A 38 11.35 9.04 -8.16
C ALA A 38 10.55 7.76 -8.45
N ASP A 39 9.78 7.73 -9.53
CA ASP A 39 9.02 6.54 -9.95
C ASP A 39 9.95 5.38 -10.35
N MET A 40 10.99 5.64 -11.13
CA MET A 40 11.99 4.64 -11.51
C MET A 40 12.73 4.06 -10.30
N THR A 41 12.99 4.87 -9.27
CA THR A 41 13.69 4.45 -8.06
C THR A 41 12.77 3.75 -7.06
N ASN A 42 11.53 4.23 -6.93
CA ASN A 42 10.53 3.66 -6.01
C ASN A 42 9.74 2.49 -6.62
N GLY A 43 9.71 2.32 -7.93
CA GLY A 43 9.14 1.16 -8.61
C GLY A 43 9.92 -0.14 -8.37
N VAL A 44 11.14 -0.04 -7.84
CA VAL A 44 11.92 -1.18 -7.28
C VAL A 44 11.48 -1.50 -5.84
N HIS A 45 10.68 -0.63 -5.23
CA HIS A 45 10.20 -0.74 -3.85
C HIS A 45 8.71 -1.08 -3.73
N SER A 46 8.03 -1.59 -4.78
CA SER A 46 6.73 -2.25 -4.55
C SER A 46 6.88 -3.43 -3.58
N ASP A 47 8.07 -4.03 -3.53
CA ASP A 47 8.47 -5.03 -2.53
C ASP A 47 8.61 -4.45 -1.12
N ASP A 48 8.78 -3.14 -0.93
CA ASP A 48 8.98 -2.54 0.41
C ASP A 48 7.67 -2.45 1.19
N PHE A 49 6.52 -2.26 0.54
CA PHE A 49 5.25 -2.30 1.27
C PHE A 49 4.92 -3.72 1.74
N GLU A 50 5.02 -4.69 0.84
CA GLU A 50 4.74 -6.10 1.15
C GLU A 50 5.76 -6.65 2.17
N ALA A 51 7.05 -6.34 2.01
CA ALA A 51 8.08 -6.71 2.98
C ALA A 51 7.89 -6.02 4.34
N ARG A 52 7.39 -4.77 4.38
CA ARG A 52 7.04 -4.09 5.64
C ARG A 52 5.83 -4.75 6.31
N VAL A 53 4.80 -5.10 5.54
CA VAL A 53 3.63 -5.85 6.05
C VAL A 53 4.08 -7.20 6.61
N GLU A 54 4.89 -7.96 5.86
CA GLU A 54 5.45 -9.24 6.29
C GLU A 54 6.29 -9.07 7.57
N THR A 55 7.14 -8.04 7.62
CA THR A 55 7.96 -7.74 8.80
C THR A 55 7.09 -7.42 10.03
N ILE A 56 6.00 -6.68 9.86
CA ILE A 56 5.06 -6.36 10.95
C ILE A 56 4.35 -7.63 11.41
N LEU A 57 3.84 -8.46 10.49
CA LEU A 57 3.20 -9.74 10.81
C LEU A 57 4.14 -10.68 11.56
N LEU A 58 5.38 -10.83 11.10
CA LEU A 58 6.40 -11.63 11.77
C LEU A 58 6.73 -11.11 13.18
N LYS A 59 6.76 -9.79 13.37
CA LYS A 59 6.96 -9.18 14.70
C LYS A 59 5.79 -9.45 15.64
N LEU A 60 4.55 -9.43 15.15
CA LEU A 60 3.36 -9.74 15.96
C LEU A 60 3.32 -11.22 16.34
N LEU A 61 3.60 -12.12 15.39
CA LEU A 61 3.65 -13.56 15.64
C LEU A 61 4.76 -13.97 16.62
N LYS A 62 5.92 -13.29 16.56
CA LYS A 62 7.05 -13.52 17.47
C LYS A 62 6.82 -12.95 18.88
N ASN A 63 5.99 -11.92 19.02
CA ASN A 63 5.67 -11.30 20.30
C ASN A 63 4.24 -11.63 20.73
N ARG A 64 3.98 -12.90 21.06
CA ARG A 64 2.67 -13.35 21.61
C ARG A 64 2.23 -12.54 22.84
N ASN A 65 3.18 -12.00 23.59
CA ASN A 65 2.93 -11.22 24.80
C ASN A 65 2.34 -9.81 24.52
N LEU A 66 2.36 -9.32 23.27
CA LEU A 66 1.71 -8.04 22.89
C LEU A 66 0.21 -8.18 22.65
N ILE A 67 -0.27 -9.40 22.39
CA ILE A 67 -1.69 -9.70 22.16
C ILE A 67 -2.41 -9.98 23.50
N GLU A 68 -1.68 -10.33 24.54
CA GLU A 68 -2.22 -10.75 25.85
C GLU A 68 -2.31 -9.63 26.90
N GLN A 69 -1.93 -8.38 26.60
CA GLN A 69 -1.96 -7.26 27.56
C GLN A 69 -3.14 -6.28 27.36
N GLY A 70 -4.30 -6.81 26.97
CA GLY A 70 -5.58 -6.14 27.13
C GLY A 70 -6.50 -7.05 27.95
N ASP A 71 -6.94 -6.55 29.10
CA ASP A 71 -7.88 -7.16 30.07
C ASP A 71 -8.48 -8.53 29.68
N GLY A 72 -7.95 -9.57 30.33
CA GLY A 72 -8.49 -10.93 30.50
C GLY A 72 -9.62 -11.41 29.58
N ILE A 73 -9.26 -12.04 28.47
CA ILE A 73 -10.01 -13.23 27.99
C ILE A 73 -9.15 -14.44 28.30
N LYS A 74 -9.46 -15.13 29.40
CA LYS A 74 -8.98 -16.49 29.61
C LYS A 74 -9.61 -17.35 28.53
N VAL A 75 -8.88 -17.60 27.44
CA VAL A 75 -9.24 -18.67 26.50
C VAL A 75 -8.84 -19.97 27.18
N GLU A 76 -9.77 -20.53 27.96
CA GLU A 76 -9.70 -21.93 28.36
C GLU A 76 -9.65 -22.78 27.08
N ARG A 77 -8.49 -23.39 26.83
CA ARG A 77 -8.23 -24.25 25.66
C ARG A 77 -9.04 -25.55 25.65
N ASP A 78 -9.95 -25.74 26.60
CA ASP A 78 -10.76 -26.96 26.74
C ASP A 78 -12.24 -26.78 26.32
N ASN A 79 -12.66 -25.58 25.88
CA ASN A 79 -14.00 -25.33 25.33
C ASN A 79 -13.94 -24.74 23.90
N LEU A 80 -13.17 -25.36 23.01
CA LEU A 80 -13.38 -25.15 21.57
C LEU A 80 -14.65 -25.92 21.18
N GLU A 81 -15.81 -25.40 21.57
CA GLU A 81 -17.08 -25.84 21.01
C GLU A 81 -16.97 -25.68 19.49
N SER A 82 -17.11 -26.77 18.76
CA SER A 82 -17.21 -26.72 17.30
C SER A 82 -18.35 -25.77 16.95
N LEU A 83 -18.09 -24.82 16.04
CA LEU A 83 -19.13 -23.94 15.52
C LEU A 83 -20.36 -24.76 15.15
N SER A 84 -21.52 -24.30 15.60
CA SER A 84 -22.80 -24.92 15.23
C SER A 84 -23.00 -24.82 13.72
N ASN A 85 -23.85 -25.71 13.17
CA ASN A 85 -24.14 -25.68 11.74
C ASN A 85 -24.72 -24.33 11.29
N ASP A 86 -25.53 -23.69 12.14
CA ASP A 86 -26.15 -22.40 11.85
C ASP A 86 -25.10 -21.27 11.73
N GLU A 87 -24.04 -21.32 12.56
CA GLU A 87 -22.92 -20.38 12.49
C GLU A 87 -22.07 -20.60 11.24
N ASN A 88 -21.86 -21.86 10.85
CA ASN A 88 -21.17 -22.20 9.60
C ASN A 88 -21.96 -21.72 8.38
N ASP A 89 -23.28 -21.90 8.36
CA ASP A 89 -24.14 -21.46 7.26
C ASP A 89 -24.17 -19.93 7.12
N LEU A 90 -24.16 -19.21 8.24
CA LEU A 90 -24.05 -17.75 8.25
C LEU A 90 -22.73 -17.29 7.64
N ILE A 91 -21.60 -17.89 8.03
CA ILE A 91 -20.28 -17.52 7.49
C ILE A 91 -20.21 -17.80 5.98
N ASN A 92 -20.74 -18.95 5.54
CA ASN A 92 -20.79 -19.31 4.12
C ASN A 92 -21.72 -18.39 3.30
N SER A 93 -22.61 -17.63 3.94
CA SER A 93 -23.45 -16.64 3.25
C SER A 93 -22.76 -15.28 3.06
N LEU A 94 -21.65 -15.03 3.76
CA LEU A 94 -20.94 -13.74 3.77
C LEU A 94 -19.73 -13.69 2.82
N PHE A 95 -19.28 -14.83 2.28
CA PHE A 95 -18.14 -14.98 1.37
C PHE A 95 -18.48 -15.91 0.20
#